data_AF-A0A450WHN2-F1
#
_entry.id   AF-A0A450WHN2-F1
#
_cell.length_a   1.000
_cell.length_b   1.000
_cell.length_c   1.000
_cell.angle_alpha   90.00
_cell.angle_beta   90.00
_cell.angle_gamma   90.00
#
_symmetry.space_group_name_H-M   'P 1'
#
loop_
_entity.id
_entity.type
_entity.pdbx_description
1 polymer ?
#
loop_
_entity_poly.entity_id
_entity_poly.type
_entity_poly.pdbx_seq_one_letter_code
_entity_poly.pdbx_strand_id
1 'polypeptide(L)'
;MTEGVNESNVLTKVIELFSNLSPWAYAALVVALLIVFFAATLSTLDGQLLASAKAMIFDAAKVRNARDFLLGRQNDSGNEERLFKLSDVAMVVIAIVICGVTYAFHAGALSLFDMVYVAVIGQMSLVLPTLFMLYGLERYYRGFMGILLGLTAGGVAVVLNVMQIPTIMGIDNWLYIAPIATLLFGFLAIRVGMNAS
;
A
#
# COMPACT_ATOMS: atom_id res chain seq x y z
N MET A 1 -18.23 -37.62 29.56
CA MET A 1 -17.18 -38.01 28.62
C MET A 1 -17.68 -37.70 27.22
N THR A 2 -17.29 -36.56 26.66
CA THR A 2 -17.57 -36.19 25.26
C THR A 2 -16.32 -36.50 24.45
N GLU A 3 -16.40 -37.57 23.67
CA GLU A 3 -15.36 -38.01 22.74
C GLU A 3 -15.12 -36.93 21.67
N GLY A 4 -13.85 -36.58 21.43
CA GLY A 4 -13.44 -35.83 20.24
C GLY A 4 -12.52 -34.64 20.46
N VAL A 5 -12.31 -34.17 21.69
CA VAL A 5 -11.38 -33.06 21.95
C VAL A 5 -10.01 -33.61 22.31
N ASN A 6 -9.12 -33.60 21.32
CA ASN A 6 -7.72 -34.00 21.47
C ASN A 6 -7.05 -33.06 22.50
N GLU A 7 -6.61 -33.59 23.65
CA GLU A 7 -5.96 -32.84 24.76
C GLU A 7 -4.65 -32.13 24.35
N SER A 8 -4.17 -32.39 23.13
CA SER A 8 -3.03 -31.73 22.50
C SER A 8 -3.39 -30.40 21.81
N ASN A 9 -4.68 -30.06 21.70
CA ASN A 9 -5.11 -28.86 21.00
C ASN A 9 -4.94 -27.60 21.89
N VAL A 10 -3.94 -26.80 21.56
CA VAL A 10 -3.60 -25.54 22.24
C VAL A 10 -4.82 -24.61 22.31
N LEU A 11 -5.68 -24.62 21.28
CA LEU A 11 -6.87 -23.78 21.23
C LEU A 11 -7.87 -24.13 22.34
N THR A 12 -8.07 -25.42 22.64
CA THR A 12 -8.95 -25.86 23.73
C THR A 12 -8.40 -25.45 25.09
N LYS A 13 -7.09 -25.61 25.30
CA LYS A 13 -6.43 -25.20 26.56
C LYS A 13 -6.47 -23.69 26.77
N VAL A 14 -6.36 -22.92 25.69
CA VAL A 14 -6.54 -21.46 25.73
C VAL A 14 -7.99 -21.15 26.09
N ILE A 15 -8.98 -21.76 25.46
CA ILE A 15 -10.40 -21.51 25.79
C ILE A 15 -10.73 -21.89 27.24
N GLU A 16 -10.22 -23.02 27.75
CA GLU A 16 -10.38 -23.42 29.16
C GLU A 16 -9.70 -22.47 30.14
N LEU A 17 -8.53 -21.94 29.78
CA LEU A 17 -7.86 -20.90 30.56
C LEU A 17 -8.72 -19.64 30.63
N PHE A 18 -9.37 -19.27 29.52
CA PHE A 18 -10.25 -18.11 29.44
C PHE A 18 -11.56 -18.31 30.22
N SER A 19 -12.13 -19.52 30.23
CA SER A 19 -13.39 -19.82 30.93
C SER A 19 -13.24 -19.97 32.44
N ASN A 20 -12.03 -20.26 32.93
CA ASN A 20 -11.74 -20.42 34.36
C ASN A 20 -11.21 -19.15 35.04
N LEU A 21 -11.09 -18.04 34.31
CA LEU A 21 -10.67 -16.76 34.88
C LEU A 21 -11.80 -16.13 35.70
N SER A 22 -11.43 -15.54 36.84
CA SER A 22 -12.34 -14.67 37.57
C SER A 22 -12.77 -13.48 36.69
N PRO A 23 -13.95 -12.88 36.92
CA PRO A 23 -14.45 -11.77 36.10
C PRO A 23 -13.47 -10.59 36.01
N TRP A 24 -12.71 -10.33 37.07
CA TRP A 24 -11.70 -9.28 37.12
C TRP A 24 -10.45 -9.63 36.28
N ALA A 25 -10.01 -10.89 36.28
CA ALA A 25 -8.84 -11.34 35.53
C ALA A 25 -9.16 -11.44 34.03
N TYR A 26 -10.39 -11.84 33.68
CA TYR A 26 -10.90 -11.78 32.31
C TYR A 26 -10.93 -10.34 31.80
N ALA A 27 -11.47 -9.39 32.57
CA ALA A 27 -11.50 -7.98 32.18
C ALA A 27 -10.09 -7.39 31.99
N ALA A 28 -9.15 -7.70 32.89
CA ALA A 28 -7.75 -7.26 32.77
C ALA A 28 -7.08 -7.83 31.51
N LEU A 29 -7.36 -9.09 31.17
CA LEU A 29 -6.83 -9.74 29.99
C LEU A 29 -7.41 -9.16 28.69
N VAL A 30 -8.72 -8.86 28.66
CA VAL A 30 -9.35 -8.16 27.53
C VAL A 30 -8.73 -6.78 27.34
N VAL A 31 -8.52 -6.02 28.41
CA VAL A 31 -7.85 -4.71 28.35
C VAL A 31 -6.41 -4.86 27.85
N ALA A 32 -5.66 -5.85 28.33
CA ALA A 32 -4.30 -6.12 27.87
C ALA A 32 -4.26 -6.47 26.38
N LEU A 33 -5.18 -7.31 25.89
CA LEU A 33 -5.31 -7.64 24.47
C LEU A 33 -5.63 -6.41 23.62
N LEU A 34 -6.54 -5.55 24.10
CA LEU A 34 -6.85 -4.29 23.42
C LEU A 34 -5.63 -3.38 23.36
N ILE A 35 -4.88 -3.22 24.46
CA ILE A 35 -3.66 -2.39 24.48
C ILE A 35 -2.62 -2.92 23.49
N VAL A 36 -2.38 -4.24 23.48
CA VAL A 36 -1.44 -4.87 22.53
C VAL A 36 -1.90 -4.67 21.09
N PHE A 37 -3.20 -4.83 20.83
CA PHE A 37 -3.78 -4.60 19.52
C PHE A 37 -3.57 -3.14 19.07
N PHE A 38 -3.94 -2.17 19.91
CA PHE A 38 -3.74 -0.74 19.63
C PHE A 38 -2.26 -0.41 19.41
N ALA A 39 -1.37 -0.91 20.25
CA ALA A 39 0.08 -0.71 20.12
C ALA A 39 0.61 -1.28 18.79
N ALA A 40 0.18 -2.48 18.39
CA ALA A 40 0.58 -3.09 17.12
C ALA A 40 0.06 -2.29 15.92
N THR A 41 -1.19 -1.82 15.96
CA THR A 41 -1.75 -0.97 14.89
C THR A 41 -1.05 0.38 14.80
N LEU A 42 -0.79 1.04 15.93
CA LEU A 42 -0.07 2.32 15.96
C LEU A 42 1.37 2.17 15.49
N SER A 43 2.06 1.09 15.87
CA SER A 43 3.41 0.81 15.41
C SER A 43 3.47 0.57 13.89
N THR A 44 2.48 -0.12 13.34
CA THR A 44 2.37 -0.34 11.89
C THR A 44 2.09 0.98 11.16
N LEU A 45 1.18 1.80 11.69
CA LEU A 45 0.86 3.13 11.15
C LEU A 45 2.10 4.05 11.17
N ASP A 46 2.84 4.08 12.27
CA ASP A 46 4.07 4.86 12.40
C ASP A 46 5.13 4.42 11.35
N GLY A 47 5.35 3.11 11.22
CA GLY A 47 6.27 2.57 10.21
C GLY A 47 5.87 2.93 8.77
N GLN A 48 4.57 2.84 8.44
CA GLN A 48 4.07 3.19 7.11
C GLN A 48 4.09 4.70 6.83
N LEU A 49 3.78 5.54 7.83
CA LEU A 49 3.85 6.99 7.73
C LEU A 49 5.29 7.46 7.49
N LEU A 50 6.24 6.93 8.27
CA LEU A 50 7.65 7.25 8.13
C LEU A 50 8.19 6.82 6.76
N ALA A 51 7.85 5.61 6.31
CA ALA A 51 8.26 5.12 4.99
C ALA A 51 7.70 5.99 3.85
N SER A 52 6.42 6.34 3.92
CA SER A 52 5.75 7.16 2.90
C SER A 52 6.29 8.59 2.86
N ALA A 53 6.49 9.22 4.02
CA ALA A 53 7.06 10.56 4.10
C ALA A 53 8.50 10.61 3.59
N LYS A 54 9.33 9.62 3.96
CA LYS A 54 10.69 9.52 3.43
C LYS A 54 10.68 9.31 1.91
N ALA A 55 9.86 8.41 1.38
CA ALA A 55 9.74 8.23 -0.06
C ALA A 55 9.38 9.55 -0.76
N MET A 56 8.34 10.24 -0.28
CA MET A 56 7.89 11.52 -0.85
C MET A 56 8.96 12.60 -0.83
N ILE A 57 9.63 12.81 0.32
CA ILE A 57 10.63 13.87 0.47
C ILE A 57 11.94 13.52 -0.23
N PHE A 58 12.42 12.28 -0.14
CA PHE A 58 13.65 11.88 -0.82
C PHE A 58 13.49 11.86 -2.33
N ASP A 59 12.37 11.39 -2.86
CA ASP A 59 12.12 11.44 -4.29
C ASP A 59 12.05 12.89 -4.76
N ALA A 60 11.24 13.74 -4.11
CA ALA A 60 11.10 15.15 -4.51
C ALA A 60 12.40 15.95 -4.35
N ALA A 61 13.16 15.75 -3.27
CA ALA A 61 14.37 16.52 -2.99
C ALA A 61 15.61 15.99 -3.73
N LYS A 62 15.73 14.69 -3.97
CA LYS A 62 16.88 14.11 -4.67
C LYS A 62 16.75 14.12 -6.19
N VAL A 63 15.59 14.39 -6.80
CA VAL A 63 15.55 14.65 -8.26
C VAL A 63 16.53 15.77 -8.65
N ARG A 64 16.66 16.81 -7.81
CA ARG A 64 17.55 17.93 -8.07
C ARG A 64 19.01 17.60 -7.73
N ASN A 65 19.26 16.93 -6.61
CA ASN A 65 20.62 16.54 -6.19
C ASN A 65 21.21 15.41 -7.05
N ALA A 66 20.43 14.45 -7.54
CA ALA A 66 20.91 13.42 -8.47
C ALA A 66 21.32 14.05 -9.81
N ARG A 67 20.57 15.04 -10.29
CA ARG A 67 20.94 15.84 -11.46
C ARG A 67 22.22 16.66 -11.22
N ASP A 68 22.36 17.31 -10.07
CA ASP A 68 23.54 18.12 -9.74
C ASP A 68 24.80 17.27 -9.45
N PHE A 69 24.63 16.06 -8.90
CA PHE A 69 25.68 15.04 -8.74
C PHE A 69 26.15 14.50 -10.10
N LEU A 70 25.22 14.19 -11.00
CA LEU A 70 25.53 13.80 -12.39
C LEU A 70 26.19 14.94 -13.20
N LEU A 71 25.96 16.19 -12.80
CA LEU A 71 26.57 17.38 -13.41
C LEU A 71 27.85 17.85 -12.70
N GLY A 72 28.36 17.10 -11.73
CA GLY A 72 29.64 17.35 -11.07
C GLY A 72 29.69 18.59 -10.18
N ARG A 73 28.54 19.09 -9.73
CA ARG A 73 28.44 20.25 -8.83
C ARG A 73 27.93 19.81 -7.47
N GLN A 74 28.80 19.36 -6.56
CA GLN A 74 28.38 19.24 -5.16
C GLN A 74 29.42 19.71 -4.14
N ASN A 75 28.97 20.69 -3.35
CA ASN A 75 29.34 20.93 -1.97
C ASN A 75 28.40 20.08 -1.10
N ASP A 76 28.92 19.03 -0.49
CA ASP A 76 28.26 18.26 0.55
C ASP A 76 28.10 19.06 1.85
N SER A 77 27.13 18.66 2.69
CA SER A 77 27.05 18.89 4.16
C SER A 77 26.04 19.88 4.77
N GLY A 78 25.19 20.60 4.01
CA GLY A 78 24.29 21.61 4.60
C GLY A 78 22.79 21.28 4.73
N ASN A 79 22.28 20.22 4.09
CA ASN A 79 20.85 20.15 3.74
C ASN A 79 20.00 19.13 4.53
N GLU A 80 20.60 18.42 5.50
CA GLU A 80 19.95 17.28 6.16
C GLU A 80 18.87 17.70 7.18
N GLU A 81 19.11 18.75 8.00
CA GLU A 81 18.14 19.17 9.02
C GLU A 81 16.82 19.69 8.42
N ARG A 82 16.90 20.40 7.29
CA ARG A 82 15.72 20.86 6.55
C ARG A 82 14.94 19.69 5.93
N LEU A 83 15.63 18.65 5.47
CA LEU A 83 15.01 17.43 4.95
C LEU A 83 14.24 16.67 6.02
N PHE A 84 14.77 16.59 7.24
CA PHE A 84 14.07 15.98 8.37
C PHE A 84 12.81 16.78 8.75
N LYS A 85 12.90 18.10 8.88
CA LYS A 85 11.72 18.95 9.15
C LYS A 85 10.66 18.87 8.04
N LEU A 86 11.08 18.75 6.78
CA LEU A 86 10.14 18.54 5.67
C LEU A 86 9.45 17.18 5.76
N SER A 87 10.18 16.14 6.20
CA SER A 87 9.64 14.79 6.40
C SER A 87 8.59 14.77 7.51
N ASP A 88 8.81 15.51 8.60
CA ASP A 88 7.84 15.65 9.69
C ASP A 88 6.55 16.32 9.22
N VAL A 89 6.66 17.40 8.43
CA VAL A 89 5.50 18.07 7.82
C VAL A 89 4.78 17.13 6.84
N ALA A 90 5.52 16.37 6.03
CA ALA A 90 4.94 15.39 5.12
C ALA A 90 4.19 14.27 5.87
N MET A 91 4.71 13.79 7.00
CA MET A 91 4.01 12.83 7.85
C MET A 91 2.67 13.38 8.34
N VAL A 92 2.63 14.65 8.77
CA VAL A 92 1.37 15.31 9.18
C VAL A 92 0.37 15.38 8.03
N VAL A 93 0.81 15.77 6.83
CA VAL A 93 -0.06 15.84 5.64
C VAL A 93 -0.61 14.45 5.29
N ILE A 94 0.24 13.42 5.27
CA ILE A 94 -0.18 12.05 4.99
C ILE A 94 -1.17 11.56 6.06
N ALA A 95 -0.93 11.86 7.34
CA ALA A 95 -1.85 11.52 8.42
C ALA A 95 -3.23 12.18 8.23
N ILE A 96 -3.28 13.45 7.81
CA ILE A 96 -4.54 14.14 7.49
C ILE A 96 -5.29 13.43 6.34
N VAL A 97 -4.57 13.02 5.29
CA VAL A 97 -5.16 12.27 4.17
C VAL A 97 -5.70 10.93 4.64
N ILE A 98 -4.94 10.19 5.45
CA ILE A 98 -5.40 8.91 6.03
C ILE A 98 -6.65 9.12 6.89
N CYS A 99 -6.70 10.15 7.73
CA CYS A 99 -7.89 10.49 8.51
C CYS A 99 -9.10 10.81 7.62
N GLY A 100 -8.91 11.58 6.54
CA GLY A 100 -9.97 11.89 5.58
C GLY A 100 -10.52 10.65 4.88
N VAL A 101 -9.63 9.76 4.44
CA VAL A 101 -10.01 8.48 3.83
C VAL A 101 -10.67 7.54 4.85
N THR A 102 -10.18 7.54 6.09
CA THR A 102 -10.77 6.78 7.23
C THR A 102 -12.20 7.24 7.52
N TYR A 103 -12.43 8.54 7.53
CA TYR A 103 -13.76 9.13 7.70
C TYR A 103 -14.69 8.77 6.54
N ALA A 104 -14.20 8.74 5.30
CA ALA A 104 -14.99 8.31 4.14
C ALA A 104 -15.48 6.85 4.26
N PHE A 105 -14.71 5.95 4.90
CA PHE A 105 -15.20 4.60 5.25
C PHE A 105 -16.30 4.65 6.30
N HIS A 106 -16.12 5.45 7.35
CA HIS A 106 -17.12 5.54 8.41
C HIS A 106 -18.45 6.12 7.90
N ALA A 107 -18.38 7.02 6.92
CA ALA A 107 -19.55 7.57 6.22
C ALA A 107 -20.21 6.59 5.23
N GLY A 108 -19.65 5.39 5.03
CA GLY A 108 -20.20 4.37 4.13
C GLY A 108 -19.98 4.64 2.63
N ALA A 109 -19.11 5.58 2.28
CA ALA A 109 -18.87 5.96 0.89
C ALA A 109 -17.93 4.99 0.14
N LEU A 110 -17.13 4.21 0.87
CA LEU A 110 -16.17 3.24 0.34
C LEU A 110 -16.18 1.98 1.19
N SER A 111 -16.01 0.80 0.58
CA SER A 111 -15.79 -0.44 1.33
C SER A 111 -14.30 -0.67 1.56
N LEU A 112 -13.96 -1.40 2.64
CA LEU A 112 -12.56 -1.75 2.96
C LEU A 112 -11.91 -2.57 1.83
N PHE A 113 -12.71 -3.38 1.12
CA PHE A 113 -12.26 -4.15 -0.04
C PHE A 113 -11.82 -3.23 -1.20
N ASP A 114 -12.55 -2.16 -1.49
CA ASP A 114 -12.23 -1.24 -2.60
C ASP A 114 -10.86 -0.57 -2.41
N MET A 115 -10.51 -0.25 -1.17
CA MET A 115 -9.21 0.37 -0.84
C MET A 115 -8.04 -0.56 -1.09
N VAL A 116 -8.18 -1.84 -0.74
CA VAL A 116 -7.14 -2.84 -0.99
C VAL A 116 -6.88 -2.93 -2.49
N TYR A 117 -7.92 -2.87 -3.32
CA TYR A 117 -7.75 -2.85 -4.78
C TYR A 117 -7.03 -1.61 -5.29
N VAL A 118 -7.32 -0.42 -4.78
CA VAL A 118 -6.60 0.81 -5.15
C VAL A 118 -5.10 0.67 -4.80
N ALA A 119 -4.78 0.16 -3.62
CA ALA A 119 -3.39 -0.09 -3.22
C ALA A 119 -2.72 -1.14 -4.12
N VAL A 120 -3.40 -2.24 -4.43
CA VAL A 120 -2.91 -3.29 -5.32
C VAL A 120 -2.68 -2.77 -6.73
N ILE A 121 -3.56 -1.93 -7.28
CA ILE A 121 -3.38 -1.28 -8.59
C ILE A 121 -2.10 -0.43 -8.60
N GLY A 122 -1.90 0.38 -7.55
CA GLY A 122 -0.68 1.17 -7.39
C GLY A 122 0.57 0.29 -7.42
N GLN A 123 0.60 -0.78 -6.63
CA GLN A 123 1.72 -1.72 -6.57
C GLN A 123 1.96 -2.42 -7.92
N MET A 124 0.90 -2.93 -8.56
CA MET A 124 0.99 -3.64 -9.84
C MET A 124 1.49 -2.75 -10.98
N SER A 125 1.18 -1.45 -10.95
CA SER A 125 1.69 -0.49 -11.95
C SER A 125 3.21 -0.32 -11.88
N LEU A 126 3.82 -0.58 -10.72
CA LEU A 126 5.27 -0.44 -10.47
C LEU A 126 6.05 -1.73 -10.71
N VAL A 127 5.39 -2.90 -10.75
CA VAL A 127 6.04 -4.21 -10.93
C VAL A 127 6.82 -4.28 -12.25
N LEU A 128 6.18 -3.99 -13.38
CA LEU A 128 6.84 -4.04 -14.70
C LEU A 128 8.05 -3.10 -14.82
N PRO A 129 7.92 -1.79 -14.47
CA PRO A 129 9.06 -0.88 -14.47
C PRO A 129 10.22 -1.40 -13.62
N THR A 130 9.93 -1.94 -12.44
CA THR A 130 10.94 -2.46 -11.52
C THR A 130 11.64 -3.69 -12.09
N LEU A 131 10.90 -4.63 -12.67
CA LEU A 131 11.48 -5.80 -13.34
C LEU A 131 12.41 -5.38 -14.49
N PHE A 132 11.96 -4.48 -15.36
CA PHE A 132 12.78 -4.02 -16.49
C PHE A 132 14.06 -3.30 -16.05
N MET A 133 13.98 -2.52 -14.97
CA MET A 133 15.15 -1.88 -14.36
C MET A 133 16.12 -2.92 -13.79
N LEU A 134 15.63 -3.93 -13.06
CA LEU A 134 16.45 -5.01 -12.49
C LEU A 134 17.12 -5.87 -13.58
N TYR A 135 16.47 -6.08 -14.72
CA TYR A 135 17.06 -6.80 -15.86
C TYR A 135 17.98 -5.94 -16.74
N GLY A 136 18.17 -4.65 -16.43
CA GLY A 136 18.99 -3.74 -17.24
C GLY A 136 18.40 -3.48 -18.64
N LEU A 137 17.09 -3.69 -18.80
CA LEU A 137 16.36 -3.52 -20.06
C LEU A 137 15.61 -2.17 -20.13
N GLU A 138 16.03 -1.20 -19.33
CA GLU A 138 15.41 0.13 -19.23
C GLU A 138 15.21 0.83 -20.58
N ARG A 139 16.13 0.62 -21.54
CA ARG A 139 16.03 1.18 -22.90
C ARG A 139 14.80 0.71 -23.69
N TYR A 140 14.24 -0.45 -23.35
CA TYR A 140 13.09 -1.03 -24.03
C TYR A 140 11.75 -0.67 -23.37
N TYR A 141 11.78 0.02 -22.22
CA TYR A 141 10.59 0.30 -21.44
C TYR A 141 10.49 1.76 -21.05
N ARG A 142 9.43 2.44 -21.50
CA ARG A 142 9.12 3.78 -21.02
C ARG A 142 8.47 3.70 -19.64
N GLY A 143 9.32 3.67 -18.60
CA GLY A 143 8.94 3.56 -17.19
C GLY A 143 7.71 4.38 -16.81
N PHE A 144 7.79 5.69 -17.01
CA PHE A 144 6.68 6.62 -16.70
C PHE A 144 5.40 6.32 -17.49
N MET A 145 5.52 6.03 -18.79
CA MET A 145 4.36 5.74 -19.63
C MET A 145 3.65 4.45 -19.19
N GLY A 146 4.41 3.43 -18.82
CA GLY A 146 3.87 2.16 -18.34
C GLY A 146 3.18 2.27 -16.99
N ILE A 147 3.75 3.06 -16.07
CA ILE A 147 3.09 3.40 -14.80
C ILE A 147 1.78 4.13 -15.07
N LEU A 148 1.79 5.16 -15.93
CA LEU A 148 0.61 5.96 -16.25
C LEU A 148 -0.50 5.11 -16.91
N LEU A 149 -0.14 4.26 -17.87
CA LEU A 149 -1.08 3.36 -18.55
C LEU A 149 -1.64 2.30 -17.58
N GLY A 150 -0.80 1.76 -16.70
CA GLY A 150 -1.25 0.83 -15.66
C GLY A 150 -2.23 1.49 -14.69
N LEU A 151 -1.88 2.66 -14.15
CA LEU A 151 -2.73 3.41 -13.20
C LEU A 151 -4.05 3.84 -13.82
N THR A 152 -4.05 4.29 -15.07
CA THR A 152 -5.29 4.68 -15.77
C THR A 152 -6.18 3.47 -16.03
N ALA A 153 -5.64 2.34 -16.49
CA ALA A 153 -6.42 1.12 -16.69
C ALA A 153 -7.02 0.57 -15.39
N GLY A 154 -6.22 0.52 -14.31
CA GLY A 154 -6.69 0.10 -13.00
C GLY A 154 -7.73 1.08 -12.41
N GLY A 155 -7.49 2.40 -12.55
CA GLY A 155 -8.42 3.43 -12.12
C GLY A 155 -9.76 3.39 -12.86
N VAL A 156 -9.74 3.14 -14.17
CA VAL A 156 -10.96 2.92 -14.96
C VAL A 156 -11.72 1.70 -14.42
N ALA A 157 -11.06 0.58 -14.11
CA ALA A 157 -11.74 -0.58 -13.53
C ALA A 157 -12.40 -0.28 -12.18
N VAL A 158 -11.79 0.55 -11.32
CA VAL A 158 -12.40 1.02 -10.07
C VAL A 158 -13.62 1.89 -10.35
N VAL A 159 -13.53 2.85 -11.28
CA VAL A 159 -14.66 3.71 -11.65
C VAL A 159 -15.82 2.89 -12.21
N LEU A 160 -15.55 1.93 -13.08
CA LEU A 160 -16.56 1.01 -13.63
C LEU A 160 -17.24 0.18 -12.53
N ASN A 161 -16.49 -0.23 -11.50
CA ASN A 161 -17.03 -0.91 -10.34
C ASN A 161 -17.96 0.00 -9.51
N VAL A 162 -17.50 1.21 -9.17
CA VAL A 162 -18.29 2.19 -8.40
C VAL A 162 -19.56 2.58 -9.15
N MET A 163 -19.51 2.68 -10.48
CA MET A 163 -20.67 2.95 -11.34
C MET A 163 -21.56 1.72 -11.58
N GLN A 164 -21.25 0.58 -10.96
CA GLN A 164 -22.00 -0.69 -11.07
C GLN A 164 -22.23 -1.12 -12.53
N ILE A 165 -21.28 -0.85 -13.41
CA ILE A 165 -21.40 -1.22 -14.82
C ILE A 165 -21.27 -2.75 -14.93
N PRO A 166 -22.20 -3.45 -15.61
CA PRO A 166 -22.13 -4.89 -15.75
C PRO A 166 -20.83 -5.29 -16.45
N THR A 167 -20.15 -6.25 -15.86
CA THR A 167 -18.95 -6.87 -16.38
C THR A 167 -19.28 -7.70 -17.62
N ILE A 168 -18.30 -7.80 -18.51
CA ILE A 168 -18.38 -8.62 -19.73
C ILE A 168 -17.49 -9.84 -19.49
N MET A 169 -17.90 -11.03 -19.98
CA MET A 169 -17.14 -12.30 -19.92
C MET A 169 -17.18 -13.11 -18.61
N GLY A 170 -18.30 -13.11 -17.87
CA GLY A 170 -18.48 -14.05 -16.75
C GLY A 170 -17.62 -13.76 -15.51
N ILE A 171 -17.19 -12.51 -15.36
CA ILE A 171 -16.41 -12.03 -14.20
C ILE A 171 -17.34 -11.24 -13.31
N ASP A 172 -17.44 -11.55 -12.03
CA ASP A 172 -18.47 -10.94 -11.18
C ASP A 172 -18.14 -9.50 -10.73
N ASN A 173 -16.88 -9.06 -10.88
CA ASN A 173 -16.42 -7.77 -10.38
C ASN A 173 -15.21 -7.21 -11.16
N TRP A 174 -15.29 -5.96 -11.63
CA TRP A 174 -14.19 -5.22 -12.27
C TRP A 174 -12.91 -5.13 -11.42
N LEU A 175 -13.04 -5.15 -10.09
CA LEU A 175 -11.91 -5.13 -9.15
C LEU A 175 -11.02 -6.37 -9.29
N TYR A 176 -11.57 -7.53 -9.64
CA TYR A 176 -10.76 -8.74 -9.90
C TYR A 176 -9.89 -8.61 -11.16
N ILE A 177 -10.32 -7.80 -12.13
CA ILE A 177 -9.62 -7.59 -13.40
C ILE A 177 -8.60 -6.45 -13.27
N ALA A 178 -8.81 -5.51 -12.36
CA ALA A 178 -8.00 -4.29 -12.26
C ALA A 178 -6.48 -4.55 -12.15
N PRO A 179 -5.98 -5.54 -11.37
CA PRO A 179 -4.55 -5.88 -11.34
C PRO A 179 -4.02 -6.38 -12.69
N ILE A 180 -4.80 -7.22 -13.37
CA ILE A 180 -4.44 -7.82 -14.66
C ILE A 180 -4.44 -6.73 -15.75
N ALA A 181 -5.46 -5.88 -15.77
CA ALA A 181 -5.54 -4.74 -16.69
C ALA A 181 -4.37 -3.78 -16.48
N THR A 182 -4.03 -3.47 -15.23
CA THR A 182 -2.89 -2.62 -14.87
C THR A 182 -1.58 -3.17 -15.46
N LEU A 183 -1.34 -4.48 -15.34
CA LEU A 183 -0.14 -5.12 -15.89
C LEU A 183 -0.16 -5.15 -17.42
N LEU A 184 -1.28 -5.52 -18.04
CA LEU A 184 -1.42 -5.60 -19.51
C LEU A 184 -1.22 -4.24 -20.18
N PHE A 185 -1.81 -3.19 -19.62
CA PHE A 185 -1.61 -1.83 -20.13
C PHE A 185 -0.21 -1.30 -19.81
N GLY A 186 0.40 -1.73 -18.70
CA GLY A 186 1.84 -1.53 -18.47
C GLY A 186 2.71 -2.18 -19.55
N PHE A 187 2.39 -3.40 -20.00
CA PHE A 187 3.10 -4.09 -21.08
C PHE A 187 3.05 -3.32 -22.41
N LEU A 188 1.98 -2.56 -22.68
CA LEU A 188 1.89 -1.74 -23.89
C LEU A 188 2.98 -0.66 -23.95
N ALA A 189 3.50 -0.21 -22.80
CA ALA A 189 4.61 0.74 -22.75
C ALA A 189 5.96 0.16 -23.23
N ILE A 190 6.09 -1.17 -23.29
CA ILE A 190 7.23 -1.84 -23.95
C ILE A 190 7.17 -1.58 -25.46
N ARG A 191 5.99 -1.77 -26.07
CA ARG A 191 5.80 -1.64 -27.53
C ARG A 191 6.04 -0.20 -27.99
N VAL A 192 5.64 0.78 -27.18
CA VAL A 192 5.91 2.20 -27.45
C VAL A 192 7.39 2.54 -27.24
N GLY A 193 8.08 1.88 -26.30
CA GLY A 193 9.52 2.02 -26.10
C GLY A 193 10.34 1.49 -27.28
N MET A 194 10.01 0.29 -27.78
CA MET A 194 10.70 -0.34 -28.91
C MET A 194 10.56 0.41 -30.24
N ASN A 195 9.45 1.11 -30.47
CA ASN A 195 9.22 1.86 -31.71
C ASN A 195 9.92 3.24 -31.74
N ALA A 196 10.53 3.66 -30.63
CA ALA A 196 11.17 4.96 -30.49
C ALA A 196 12.71 4.89 -30.42
N SER A 197 13.27 3.68 -30.48
CA SER A 197 14.71 3.39 -30.59
C SER A 197 15.07 2.97 -32.02
#